data_AF-A0AAW0DVU9-F1
#
_entry.id   AF-A0AAW0DVU9-F1
#
_cell.length_a   1.000
_cell.length_b   1.000
_cell.length_c   1.000
_cell.angle_alpha   90.00
_cell.angle_beta   90.00
_cell.angle_gamma   90.00
#
_symmetry.space_group_name_H-M   'P 1'
#
loop_
_entity.id
_entity.type
_entity.pdbx_description
1 polymer ?
#
loop_
_entity_poly.entity_id
_entity_poly.type
_entity_poly.pdbx_seq_one_letter_code
_entity_poly.pdbx_strand_id
1 'polypeptide(L)'
;MSRPSSVATLSLNAVVSQVNGTKSQAANTQSEAEPYTPVNALTLFGKYADASEPDVIGPEGFEALCKDASISMEGVQPLMMAWQMGAKEMAKFTKDEWTKGTSTLKCVVIFSVLCSITHGLDRVSSLPALRTALSELEDLLILDKPVVKQSKTEPYNRASYWQYSKDRKATFHELYNFCFALAKSE
;
A
#
# COMPACT_ATOMS: atom_id res chain seq x y z
N MET A 1 70.90 21.99 -15.02
CA MET A 1 70.44 20.67 -15.52
C MET A 1 70.23 19.76 -14.33
N SER A 2 69.19 18.93 -14.42
CA SER A 2 68.94 17.73 -13.60
C SER A 2 68.24 17.91 -12.25
N ARG A 3 66.97 17.48 -12.23
CA ARG A 3 66.29 16.85 -11.08
C ARG A 3 67.14 15.70 -10.52
N PRO A 4 66.95 15.34 -9.24
CA PRO A 4 66.19 14.12 -8.93
C PRO A 4 65.21 14.37 -7.73
N SER A 5 63.96 13.90 -7.70
CA SER A 5 63.48 12.51 -7.51
C SER A 5 64.12 11.78 -6.33
N SER A 6 63.45 11.69 -5.18
CA SER A 6 62.95 10.40 -4.67
C SER A 6 62.16 10.55 -3.36
N VAL A 7 61.30 9.57 -3.17
CA VAL A 7 60.25 9.33 -2.19
C VAL A 7 60.79 9.08 -0.79
N ALA A 8 60.08 9.53 0.24
CA ALA A 8 60.14 8.88 1.57
C ALA A 8 58.78 9.00 2.27
N THR A 9 58.09 7.86 2.31
CA THR A 9 56.86 7.59 3.05
C THR A 9 57.17 7.58 4.55
N LEU A 10 56.40 8.30 5.36
CA LEU A 10 56.37 8.11 6.82
C LEU A 10 54.92 8.10 7.29
N SER A 11 54.43 6.90 7.61
CA SER A 11 53.31 6.72 8.53
C SER A 11 53.76 7.16 9.92
N LEU A 12 53.05 8.10 10.52
CA LEU A 12 53.13 8.40 11.95
C LEU A 12 51.80 8.02 12.60
N ASN A 13 51.77 6.87 13.25
CA ASN A 13 50.79 6.58 14.28
C ASN A 13 51.45 6.90 15.63
N ALA A 14 51.06 7.99 16.29
CA ALA A 14 51.02 8.12 17.74
C ALA A 14 50.61 9.55 18.13
N VAL A 15 49.40 9.70 18.67
CA VAL A 15 49.16 10.27 20.01
C VAL A 15 47.65 10.31 20.23
N VAL A 16 47.20 9.48 21.17
CA VAL A 16 45.86 9.54 21.75
C VAL A 16 45.84 10.68 22.76
N SER A 17 44.90 11.59 22.62
CA SER A 17 44.37 12.36 23.73
C SER A 17 42.90 12.68 23.47
N GLN A 18 42.09 12.28 24.44
CA GLN A 18 40.65 12.24 24.42
C GLN A 18 40.05 13.64 24.34
N VAL A 19 39.13 13.86 23.39
CA VAL A 19 38.02 14.80 23.55
C VAL A 19 36.78 14.15 22.95
N ASN A 20 35.72 14.13 23.76
CA ASN A 20 34.39 13.58 23.53
C ASN A 20 33.96 13.52 22.06
N GLY A 21 33.87 12.30 21.55
CA GLY A 21 33.14 12.02 20.32
C GLY A 21 31.65 12.16 20.56
N THR A 22 31.06 13.22 20.03
CA THR A 22 29.72 13.18 19.42
C THR A 22 29.76 12.14 18.31
N LYS A 23 29.64 10.86 18.69
CA LYS A 23 29.12 9.86 17.77
C LYS A 23 27.65 10.20 17.62
N SER A 24 27.32 10.87 16.52
CA SER A 24 26.04 10.68 15.86
C SER A 24 25.85 9.18 15.77
N GLN A 25 25.06 8.64 16.70
CA GLN A 25 24.43 7.36 16.53
C GLN A 25 23.59 7.55 15.28
N ALA A 26 24.10 7.04 14.16
CA ALA A 26 23.27 6.63 13.05
C ALA A 26 22.28 5.66 13.68
N ALA A 27 21.12 6.21 14.06
CA ALA A 27 19.97 5.44 14.42
C ALA A 27 19.70 4.59 13.19
N ASN A 28 20.02 3.32 13.33
CA ASN A 28 19.60 2.25 12.46
C ASN A 28 18.07 2.20 12.53
N THR A 29 17.41 3.11 11.81
CA THR A 29 15.96 3.07 11.63
C THR A 29 15.69 1.93 10.66
N GLN A 30 15.69 0.72 11.21
CA GLN A 30 14.89 -0.36 10.67
C GLN A 30 13.47 0.20 10.54
N SER A 31 13.08 0.56 9.32
CA SER A 31 11.70 0.90 9.00
C SER A 31 10.89 -0.38 9.17
N GLU A 32 10.40 -0.54 10.40
CA GLU A 32 9.26 -1.37 10.75
C GLU A 32 8.09 -0.85 9.93
N ALA A 33 7.36 -1.75 9.27
CA ALA A 33 6.18 -1.38 8.50
C ALA A 33 5.17 -0.77 9.49
N GLU A 34 4.97 0.54 9.44
CA GLU A 34 4.07 1.20 10.39
C GLU A 34 2.63 0.72 10.17
N PRO A 35 1.88 0.43 11.24
CA PRO A 35 0.49 0.00 11.13
C PRO A 35 -0.38 1.07 10.46
N TYR A 36 -1.55 0.65 9.98
CA TYR A 36 -2.56 1.60 9.48
C TYR A 36 -2.75 2.78 10.43
N THR A 37 -2.64 3.99 9.90
CA THR A 37 -3.08 5.21 10.56
C THR A 37 -3.99 6.02 9.64
N PRO A 38 -4.97 6.76 10.17
CA PRO A 38 -5.79 7.67 9.36
C PRO A 38 -4.95 8.70 8.58
N VAL A 39 -3.82 9.13 9.15
CA VAL A 39 -2.88 10.06 8.49
C VAL A 39 -2.25 9.43 7.25
N ASN A 40 -1.86 8.15 7.34
CA ASN A 40 -1.31 7.41 6.20
C ASN A 40 -2.35 7.19 5.11
N ALA A 41 -3.61 6.93 5.51
CA ALA A 41 -4.73 6.83 4.58
C ALA A 41 -4.94 8.12 3.79
N LEU A 42 -4.96 9.27 4.49
CA LEU A 42 -5.15 10.58 3.86
C LEU A 42 -3.96 11.02 3.02
N THR A 43 -2.74 10.69 3.43
CA THR A 43 -1.54 10.96 2.62
C THR A 43 -1.59 10.19 1.31
N LEU A 44 -1.99 8.91 1.34
CA LEU A 44 -2.16 8.12 0.12
C LEU A 44 -3.30 8.65 -0.76
N PHE A 45 -4.41 9.08 -0.15
CA PHE A 45 -5.50 9.74 -0.86
C PHE A 45 -5.01 10.96 -1.64
N GLY A 46 -4.28 11.86 -0.98
CA GLY A 46 -3.76 13.08 -1.60
C GLY A 46 -2.79 12.86 -2.76
N LYS A 47 -2.18 11.66 -2.87
CA LYS A 47 -1.35 11.30 -4.04
C LYS A 47 -2.18 11.12 -5.31
N TYR A 48 -3.41 10.63 -5.17
CA TYR A 48 -4.29 10.31 -6.29
C TYR A 48 -5.47 11.27 -6.42
N ALA A 49 -5.63 12.21 -5.48
CA ALA A 49 -6.70 13.20 -5.51
C ALA A 49 -6.55 14.16 -6.69
N ASP A 50 -7.68 14.63 -7.20
CA ASP A 50 -7.74 15.55 -8.33
C ASP A 50 -7.20 16.93 -7.93
N ALA A 51 -6.42 17.55 -8.82
CA ALA A 51 -5.84 18.86 -8.56
C ALA A 51 -6.92 19.97 -8.41
N SER A 52 -8.05 19.82 -9.09
CA SER A 52 -9.19 20.74 -9.02
C SER A 52 -10.15 20.43 -7.88
N GLU A 53 -10.23 19.17 -7.44
CA GLU A 53 -11.16 18.68 -6.41
C GLU A 53 -10.39 17.83 -5.39
N PRO A 54 -9.70 18.45 -4.42
CA PRO A 54 -8.73 17.76 -3.55
C PRO A 54 -9.35 16.75 -2.57
N ASP A 55 -10.68 16.71 -2.47
CA ASP A 55 -11.43 15.74 -1.66
C ASP A 55 -12.04 14.60 -2.51
N VAL A 56 -11.63 14.50 -3.78
CA VAL A 56 -12.06 13.47 -4.74
C VAL A 56 -10.83 12.85 -5.42
N ILE A 57 -10.82 11.52 -5.51
CA ILE A 57 -10.01 10.79 -6.50
C ILE A 57 -10.93 10.55 -7.68
N GLY A 58 -10.67 11.21 -8.80
CA GLY A 58 -11.40 11.02 -10.06
C GLY A 58 -10.89 9.81 -10.86
N PRO A 59 -11.40 9.63 -12.08
CA PRO A 59 -11.05 8.50 -12.95
C PRO A 59 -9.54 8.37 -13.21
N GLU A 60 -8.84 9.48 -13.45
CA GLU A 60 -7.40 9.49 -13.70
C GLU A 60 -6.60 9.08 -12.46
N GLY A 61 -7.00 9.59 -11.29
CA GLY A 61 -6.42 9.21 -10.01
C GLY A 61 -6.67 7.74 -9.67
N PHE A 62 -7.87 7.25 -9.97
CA PHE A 62 -8.26 5.86 -9.79
C PHE A 62 -7.46 4.91 -10.69
N GLU A 63 -7.28 5.27 -11.97
CA GLU A 63 -6.43 4.50 -12.90
C GLU A 63 -4.98 4.43 -12.40
N ALA A 64 -4.42 5.56 -11.97
CA ALA A 64 -3.07 5.63 -11.40
C ALA A 64 -2.94 4.78 -10.13
N LEU A 65 -3.96 4.78 -9.26
CA LEU A 65 -4.01 3.93 -8.08
C LEU A 65 -4.01 2.45 -8.43
N CYS A 66 -4.86 2.01 -9.37
CA CYS A 66 -4.89 0.62 -9.83
C CYS A 66 -3.55 0.19 -10.43
N LYS A 67 -2.95 1.05 -11.26
CA LYS A 67 -1.63 0.82 -11.86
C LYS A 67 -0.55 0.64 -10.79
N ASP A 68 -0.46 1.56 -9.83
CA ASP A 68 0.53 1.49 -8.75
C ASP A 68 0.30 0.27 -7.84
N ALA A 69 -0.96 -0.15 -7.69
CA ALA A 69 -1.31 -1.37 -6.98
C ALA A 69 -1.10 -2.67 -7.77
N SER A 70 -0.67 -2.56 -9.03
CA SER A 70 -0.59 -3.70 -9.96
C SER A 70 -1.93 -4.44 -10.09
N ILE A 71 -3.02 -3.69 -10.07
CA ILE A 71 -4.39 -4.14 -10.30
C ILE A 71 -4.74 -3.80 -11.75
N SER A 72 -5.25 -4.80 -12.47
CA SER A 72 -5.76 -4.59 -13.82
C SER A 72 -7.04 -3.75 -13.76
N MET A 73 -7.10 -2.68 -14.56
CA MET A 73 -8.34 -1.93 -14.79
C MET A 73 -9.41 -2.78 -15.51
N GLU A 74 -8.96 -3.80 -16.24
CA GLU A 74 -9.82 -4.82 -16.83
C GLU A 74 -10.09 -5.91 -15.78
N GLY A 75 -11.37 -6.17 -15.48
CA GLY A 75 -11.80 -7.27 -14.63
C GLY A 75 -12.61 -6.84 -13.40
N VAL A 76 -12.72 -7.75 -12.43
CA VAL A 76 -13.61 -7.58 -11.27
C VAL A 76 -12.95 -6.84 -10.10
N GLN A 77 -11.61 -6.79 -10.04
CA GLN A 77 -10.89 -6.20 -8.92
C GLN A 77 -11.14 -4.70 -8.72
N PRO A 78 -11.22 -3.86 -9.77
CA PRO A 78 -11.63 -2.45 -9.62
C PRO A 78 -13.04 -2.30 -9.03
N LEU A 79 -13.97 -3.17 -9.44
CA LEU A 79 -15.35 -3.19 -8.91
C LEU A 79 -15.39 -3.62 -7.45
N MET A 80 -14.60 -4.63 -7.06
CA MET A 80 -14.46 -5.04 -5.67
C MET A 80 -13.83 -3.94 -4.81
N MET A 81 -12.86 -3.20 -5.35
CA MET A 81 -12.26 -2.06 -4.66
C MET A 81 -13.31 -0.98 -4.40
N ALA A 82 -14.08 -0.62 -5.42
CA ALA A 82 -15.19 0.32 -5.29
C ALA A 82 -16.21 -0.15 -4.24
N TRP A 83 -16.54 -1.45 -4.25
CA TRP A 83 -17.45 -2.04 -3.27
C TRP A 83 -16.91 -1.97 -1.84
N GLN A 84 -15.63 -2.30 -1.62
CA GLN A 84 -15.02 -2.21 -0.30
C GLN A 84 -14.88 -0.76 0.19
N MET A 85 -14.74 0.21 -0.71
CA MET A 85 -14.76 1.64 -0.38
C MET A 85 -16.19 2.19 -0.20
N GLY A 86 -17.22 1.42 -0.58
CA GLY A 86 -18.61 1.84 -0.54
C GLY A 86 -18.90 2.99 -1.51
N ALA A 87 -18.19 3.00 -2.65
CA ALA A 87 -18.26 4.07 -3.64
C ALA A 87 -19.64 4.17 -4.28
N LYS A 88 -20.11 5.39 -4.49
CA LYS A 88 -21.40 5.66 -5.12
C LYS A 88 -21.33 5.87 -6.63
N GLU A 89 -20.18 6.31 -7.12
CA GLU A 89 -19.94 6.63 -8.53
C GLU A 89 -18.79 5.77 -9.04
N MET A 90 -18.86 5.38 -10.31
CA MET A 90 -17.83 4.56 -10.93
C MET A 90 -16.52 5.35 -11.06
N ALA A 91 -15.39 4.69 -10.73
CA ALA A 91 -14.05 5.24 -10.83
C ALA A 91 -13.82 6.56 -10.05
N LYS A 92 -14.66 6.84 -9.05
CA LYS A 92 -14.57 8.03 -8.21
C LYS A 92 -14.64 7.65 -6.75
N PHE A 93 -13.74 8.18 -5.94
CA PHE A 93 -13.79 8.06 -4.48
C PHE A 93 -13.75 9.43 -3.83
N THR A 94 -14.76 9.72 -3.01
CA THR A 94 -14.68 10.82 -2.06
C THR A 94 -13.72 10.47 -0.93
N LYS A 95 -13.16 11.49 -0.29
CA LYS A 95 -12.31 11.33 0.89
C LYS A 95 -12.99 10.57 2.04
N ASP A 96 -14.30 10.74 2.19
CA ASP A 96 -15.09 10.03 3.20
C ASP A 96 -15.22 8.54 2.88
N GLU A 97 -15.54 8.18 1.64
CA GLU A 97 -15.58 6.78 1.17
C GLU A 97 -14.21 6.13 1.35
N TRP A 98 -13.14 6.82 0.96
CA TRP A 98 -11.78 6.34 1.12
C TRP A 98 -11.41 6.11 2.59
N THR A 99 -11.64 7.10 3.46
CA THR A 99 -11.29 7.01 4.88
C THR A 99 -12.05 5.87 5.55
N LYS A 100 -13.35 5.74 5.26
CA LYS A 100 -14.19 4.67 5.79
C LYS A 100 -13.75 3.30 5.28
N GLY A 101 -13.57 3.13 3.98
CA GLY A 101 -13.19 1.85 3.37
C GLY A 101 -11.81 1.39 3.84
N THR A 102 -10.82 2.28 3.81
CA THR A 102 -9.47 1.97 4.26
C THR A 102 -9.38 1.69 5.76
N SER A 103 -10.19 2.35 6.60
CA SER A 103 -10.24 2.05 8.04
C SER A 103 -10.84 0.67 8.34
N THR A 104 -11.79 0.23 7.52
CA THR A 104 -12.44 -1.08 7.64
C THR A 104 -11.46 -2.19 7.24
N LEU A 105 -10.82 -2.04 6.09
CA LEU A 105 -9.82 -2.97 5.57
C LEU A 105 -8.50 -2.94 6.37
N LYS A 106 -8.21 -1.82 7.04
CA LYS A 106 -6.91 -1.50 7.65
C LYS A 106 -5.73 -1.71 6.69
N CYS A 107 -5.94 -1.46 5.39
CA CYS A 107 -4.94 -1.61 4.33
C CYS A 107 -4.33 -0.25 3.98
N VAL A 108 -3.56 0.42 4.85
CA VAL A 108 -2.79 1.60 4.40
C VAL A 108 -1.47 1.82 5.13
N VAL A 109 -0.38 1.93 4.37
CA VAL A 109 0.99 2.26 4.79
C VAL A 109 1.64 3.02 3.63
N ILE A 110 2.23 4.17 3.91
CA ILE A 110 2.84 5.05 2.91
C ILE A 110 4.09 4.40 2.29
N PHE A 111 4.26 4.59 0.98
CA PHE A 111 5.48 4.29 0.25
C PHE A 111 6.57 5.33 0.56
N SER A 112 7.68 4.92 1.19
CA SER A 112 8.93 5.66 1.09
C SER A 112 9.66 5.20 -0.17
N VAL A 113 9.87 6.14 -1.08
CA VAL A 113 10.52 5.98 -2.39
C VAL A 113 11.93 5.43 -2.25
N LEU A 114 12.16 4.19 -2.71
CA LEU A 114 13.40 3.65 -3.33
C LEU A 114 13.31 2.11 -3.44
N CYS A 115 12.51 1.60 -4.38
CA CYS A 115 12.44 0.17 -4.69
C CYS A 115 12.97 -0.12 -6.10
N SER A 116 14.27 0.11 -6.31
CA SER A 116 14.96 -0.40 -7.50
C SER A 116 16.11 -1.34 -7.16
N ILE A 117 16.44 -1.53 -5.88
CA ILE A 117 17.65 -2.27 -5.50
C ILE A 117 17.38 -3.02 -4.19
N THR A 118 16.70 -4.16 -4.24
CA THR A 118 16.98 -5.32 -3.36
C THR A 118 16.01 -6.46 -3.67
N HIS A 119 16.53 -7.50 -4.32
CA HIS A 119 15.95 -8.83 -4.25
C HIS A 119 15.87 -9.28 -2.78
N GLY A 120 14.69 -9.65 -2.31
CA GLY A 120 14.53 -10.44 -1.08
C GLY A 120 14.22 -9.65 0.18
N LEU A 121 13.08 -8.95 0.21
CA LEU A 121 12.30 -8.64 1.41
C LEU A 121 10.95 -8.06 0.95
N ASP A 122 9.96 -8.92 0.77
CA ASP A 122 8.54 -8.55 0.58
C ASP A 122 8.03 -7.87 1.87
N ARG A 123 8.38 -6.59 2.02
CA ARG A 123 7.90 -5.72 3.10
C ARG A 123 6.59 -5.11 2.62
N VAL A 124 5.50 -5.55 3.23
CA VAL A 124 4.11 -5.18 2.95
C VAL A 124 3.99 -3.67 2.76
N SER A 125 3.96 -3.27 1.49
CA SER A 125 3.39 -1.99 1.07
C SER A 125 1.87 -2.16 1.07
N SER A 126 1.09 -1.13 1.38
CA SER A 126 -0.37 -1.30 1.51
C SER A 126 -1.09 -1.56 0.21
N LEU A 127 -0.50 -1.18 -0.93
CA LEU A 127 -1.06 -1.51 -2.24
C LEU A 127 -0.99 -3.03 -2.52
N PRO A 128 0.13 -3.73 -2.24
CA PRO A 128 0.15 -5.19 -2.17
C PRO A 128 -0.90 -5.79 -1.21
N ALA A 129 -1.08 -5.23 0.00
CA ALA A 129 -2.09 -5.73 0.93
C ALA A 129 -3.52 -5.55 0.38
N LEU A 130 -3.80 -4.40 -0.25
CA LEU A 130 -5.06 -4.13 -0.94
C LEU A 130 -5.27 -5.10 -2.11
N ARG A 131 -4.25 -5.31 -2.96
CA ARG A 131 -4.30 -6.30 -4.04
C ARG A 131 -4.55 -7.71 -3.51
N THR A 132 -3.86 -8.13 -2.45
CA THR A 132 -4.07 -9.42 -1.80
C THR A 132 -5.50 -9.54 -1.29
N ALA A 133 -6.03 -8.53 -0.62
CA ALA A 133 -7.42 -8.54 -0.15
C ALA A 133 -8.42 -8.70 -1.31
N LEU A 134 -8.22 -7.97 -2.41
CA LEU A 134 -9.07 -8.07 -3.60
C LEU A 134 -8.94 -9.43 -4.29
N SER A 135 -7.73 -9.97 -4.43
CA SER A 135 -7.51 -11.31 -4.97
C SER A 135 -8.14 -12.40 -4.10
N GLU A 136 -8.05 -12.30 -2.78
CA GLU A 136 -8.69 -13.26 -1.86
C GLU A 136 -10.22 -13.19 -1.97
N LEU A 137 -10.81 -12.00 -2.14
CA LEU A 137 -12.24 -11.83 -2.36
C LEU A 137 -12.70 -12.35 -3.72
N GLU A 138 -11.93 -12.11 -4.78
CA GLU A 138 -12.17 -12.68 -6.11
C GLU A 138 -12.14 -14.20 -6.08
N ASP A 139 -11.11 -14.76 -5.44
CA ASP A 139 -10.97 -16.20 -5.23
C ASP A 139 -12.20 -16.76 -4.49
N LEU A 140 -12.66 -16.08 -3.44
CA LEU A 140 -13.78 -16.52 -2.60
C LEU A 140 -15.14 -16.41 -3.33
N LEU A 141 -15.42 -15.27 -3.96
CA LEU A 141 -16.75 -14.90 -4.43
C LEU A 141 -16.99 -15.21 -5.91
N ILE A 142 -15.94 -15.17 -6.74
CA ILE A 142 -16.06 -15.32 -8.19
C ILE A 142 -15.56 -16.69 -8.62
N LEU A 143 -14.42 -17.13 -8.09
CA LEU A 143 -13.77 -18.39 -8.49
C LEU A 143 -14.16 -19.58 -7.60
N ASP A 144 -14.99 -19.36 -6.58
CA ASP A 144 -15.46 -20.34 -5.59
C ASP A 144 -14.34 -21.14 -4.90
N LYS A 145 -13.13 -20.57 -4.80
CA LYS A 145 -11.98 -21.20 -4.17
C LYS A 145 -12.21 -21.38 -2.65
N PRO A 146 -11.55 -22.38 -2.04
CA PRO A 146 -11.64 -22.58 -0.60
C PRO A 146 -11.11 -21.37 0.17
N VAL A 147 -11.66 -21.16 1.37
CA VAL A 147 -11.26 -20.07 2.25
C VAL A 147 -9.77 -20.13 2.57
N VAL A 148 -9.15 -18.96 2.67
CA VAL A 148 -7.75 -18.83 3.09
C VAL A 148 -7.56 -19.46 4.47
N LYS A 149 -6.37 -19.97 4.78
CA LYS A 149 -6.06 -20.50 6.12
C LYS A 149 -5.70 -19.36 7.05
N GLN A 150 -6.20 -19.40 8.29
CA GLN A 150 -5.82 -18.43 9.32
C GLN A 150 -4.32 -18.52 9.62
N SER A 151 -3.68 -17.35 9.74
CA SER A 151 -2.27 -17.20 10.08
C SER A 151 -2.12 -16.30 11.30
N LYS A 152 -1.03 -16.47 12.06
CA LYS A 152 -0.70 -15.59 13.20
C LYS A 152 -0.34 -14.17 12.75
N THR A 153 0.14 -14.02 11.52
CA THR A 153 0.49 -12.75 10.89
C THR A 153 -0.30 -12.65 9.59
N GLU A 154 -1.26 -11.73 9.52
CA GLU A 154 -2.07 -11.48 8.34
C GLU A 154 -1.65 -10.17 7.66
N PRO A 155 -1.64 -10.11 6.32
CA PRO A 155 -1.19 -8.94 5.58
C PRO A 155 -2.16 -7.74 5.68
N TYR A 156 -3.41 -7.99 6.11
CA TYR A 156 -4.45 -6.98 6.34
C TYR A 156 -5.49 -7.50 7.33
N ASN A 157 -6.47 -6.66 7.69
CA ASN A 157 -7.58 -7.06 8.54
C ASN A 157 -8.60 -7.91 7.75
N ARG A 158 -8.59 -9.23 7.95
CA ARG A 158 -9.52 -10.17 7.31
C ARG A 158 -10.91 -10.25 7.94
N ALA A 159 -11.27 -9.39 8.91
CA ALA A 159 -12.58 -9.48 9.57
C ALA A 159 -13.77 -9.49 8.59
N SER A 160 -13.75 -8.58 7.61
CA SER A 160 -14.78 -8.53 6.55
C SER A 160 -14.71 -9.76 5.64
N TYR A 161 -13.51 -10.20 5.26
CA TYR A 161 -13.32 -11.43 4.48
C TYR A 161 -13.97 -12.65 5.15
N TRP A 162 -13.75 -12.84 6.45
CA TRP A 162 -14.36 -13.93 7.20
C TRP A 162 -15.88 -13.79 7.29
N GLN A 163 -16.38 -12.56 7.40
CA GLN A 163 -17.83 -12.32 7.38
C GLN A 163 -18.44 -12.73 6.04
N TYR A 164 -17.81 -12.36 4.93
CA TYR A 164 -18.23 -12.74 3.57
C TYR A 164 -18.16 -14.25 3.34
N SER A 165 -17.19 -14.94 3.96
CA SER A 165 -17.04 -16.39 3.82
C SER A 165 -18.18 -17.21 4.44
N LYS A 166 -18.96 -16.63 5.37
CA LYS A 166 -20.08 -17.31 6.05
C LYS A 166 -21.24 -17.61 5.10
N ASP A 167 -21.54 -16.68 4.19
CA ASP A 167 -22.55 -16.83 3.15
C ASP A 167 -22.05 -16.21 1.84
N ARG A 168 -21.32 -17.04 1.08
CA ARG A 168 -20.75 -16.63 -0.21
C ARG A 168 -21.82 -16.22 -1.22
N LYS A 169 -22.99 -16.86 -1.20
CA LYS A 169 -24.07 -16.61 -2.16
C LYS A 169 -24.76 -15.28 -1.89
N ALA A 170 -25.08 -15.01 -0.63
CA ALA A 170 -25.64 -13.72 -0.23
C ALA A 170 -24.63 -12.59 -0.53
N THR A 171 -23.36 -12.79 -0.18
CA THR A 171 -22.31 -11.79 -0.42
C THR A 171 -22.09 -11.54 -1.92
N PHE A 172 -22.08 -12.58 -2.75
CA PHE A 172 -22.02 -12.40 -4.20
C PHE A 172 -23.22 -11.60 -4.72
N HIS A 173 -24.41 -11.83 -4.17
CA HIS A 173 -25.61 -11.07 -4.55
C HIS A 173 -25.51 -9.59 -4.13
N GLU A 174 -24.90 -9.30 -2.97
CA GLU A 174 -24.58 -7.92 -2.57
C GLU A 174 -23.62 -7.25 -3.55
N LEU A 175 -22.53 -7.92 -3.93
CA LEU A 175 -21.59 -7.41 -4.94
C LEU A 175 -22.27 -7.20 -6.29
N TYR A 176 -23.10 -8.15 -6.74
CA TYR A 176 -23.85 -8.02 -7.98
C TYR A 176 -24.78 -6.80 -7.97
N ASN A 177 -25.55 -6.62 -6.89
CA ASN A 177 -26.46 -5.48 -6.74
C ASN A 177 -25.70 -4.16 -6.66
N PHE A 178 -24.53 -4.15 -6.02
CA PHE A 178 -23.65 -3.00 -5.99
C PHE A 178 -23.18 -2.62 -7.41
N CYS A 179 -22.66 -3.57 -8.18
CA CYS A 179 -22.24 -3.32 -9.57
C CYS A 179 -23.40 -2.84 -10.45
N PHE A 180 -24.60 -3.41 -10.26
CA PHE A 180 -25.79 -2.98 -10.98
C PHE A 180 -26.23 -1.56 -10.62
N ALA A 181 -26.10 -1.16 -9.35
CA ALA A 181 -26.38 0.20 -8.91
C ALA A 181 -25.37 1.20 -9.48
N LEU A 182 -24.08 0.86 -9.49
CA LEU A 182 -23.03 1.69 -10.11
C LEU A 182 -23.26 1.91 -11.60
N ALA A 183 -23.74 0.89 -12.33
CA ALA A 183 -24.04 1.01 -13.75
C ALA A 183 -25.29 1.89 -14.02
N LYS A 184 -26.08 2.21 -13.01
CA LYS A 184 -27.30 3.01 -13.11
C LYS A 184 -27.16 4.44 -12.60
N SER A 185 -26.08 4.77 -11.91
CA SER A 185 -25.79 6.15 -11.50
C SER A 185 -25.35 6.94 -12.73
N GLU A 186 -26.32 7.37 -13.55
CA GLU A 186 -26.18 8.48 -14.49
C GLU A 186 -26.70 9.77 -13.86
#